data_AF-A0A2T6N2W2-F1
#
_entry.id   AF-A0A2T6N2W2-F1
#
_cell.length_a   1.000
_cell.length_b   1.000
_cell.length_c   1.000
_cell.angle_alpha   90.00
_cell.angle_beta   90.00
_cell.angle_gamma   90.00
#
_symmetry.space_group_name_H-M   'P 1'
#
loop_
_entity.id
_entity.type
_entity.pdbx_description
1 polymer ?
#
loop_
_entity_poly.entity_id
_entity_poly.type
_entity_poly.pdbx_seq_one_letter_code
_entity_poly.pdbx_strand_id
1 'polypeptide(L)'
;MKQEALLSNRLPPEFVAWLQRWFNLHLVIWLLSLACFIAAWNRGLALLYGLSALALSLLLISHLMPRLQLRGIGVERSPLGDLTAGSEGELAYRITTQGRRYHLQLRDPLPFAEAEQMLFVSRCDRAVEARTNFRCELRGRYRLRQITIASAYPFGVVNYSRQLSTEPLEVLVLPRVYDLRQIPLPVTADANSDGDLPIPQQGGQDQFAAVREYVQGDSLRHIHWRASARRQQLVVKEYERSDRPVLLVALDCRAAFNHGEGGRTSFEYAISIAASMIHFASREGMQAILVTENGAWHEQVIPAYTADLYDLYAYLATLESNGSQSSAELIEQAVIRFPQANLITGFRLLDDGVLPTLPPYLTHVDIEMDAESFLFPMRSDRASGSHRQGNRLIYQVNALTSLRELFQ
;
A
#
# COMPACT_ATOMS: atom_id res chain seq x y z
N MET A 1 -27.32 7.05 -18.38
CA MET A 1 -26.08 6.25 -18.54
C MET A 1 -25.92 5.60 -19.92
N LYS A 2 -26.79 4.72 -20.46
CA LYS A 2 -26.60 4.13 -21.81
C LYS A 2 -26.86 5.08 -23.00
N GLN A 3 -27.57 6.20 -22.79
CA GLN A 3 -27.82 7.20 -23.85
C GLN A 3 -26.79 8.34 -23.90
N GLU A 4 -26.02 8.59 -22.82
CA GLU A 4 -24.95 9.60 -22.81
C GLU A 4 -23.71 9.13 -23.58
N ALA A 5 -23.49 7.81 -23.67
CA ALA A 5 -22.35 7.20 -24.36
C ALA A 5 -22.47 7.20 -25.91
N LEU A 6 -23.66 7.46 -26.48
CA LEU A 6 -23.86 7.44 -27.93
C LEU A 6 -23.75 8.83 -28.59
N LEU A 7 -23.81 9.91 -27.81
CA LEU A 7 -23.66 11.28 -28.32
C LEU A 7 -22.22 11.82 -28.22
N SER A 8 -21.36 11.21 -27.40
CA SER A 8 -19.97 11.64 -27.21
C SER A 8 -19.04 11.31 -28.38
N ASN A 9 -19.48 10.50 -29.36
CA ASN A 9 -18.61 9.99 -30.42
C ASN A 9 -18.78 10.72 -31.78
N ARG A 10 -19.49 11.86 -31.83
CA ARG A 10 -19.71 12.63 -33.08
C ARG A 10 -19.31 14.10 -33.04
N LEU A 11 -18.95 14.63 -31.87
CA LEU A 11 -18.52 16.03 -31.73
C LEU A 11 -17.13 16.07 -31.08
N PRO A 12 -16.20 16.90 -31.58
CA PRO A 12 -14.89 17.01 -30.96
C PRO A 12 -15.04 17.46 -29.49
N PRO A 13 -14.27 16.89 -28.55
CA PRO A 13 -14.42 17.14 -27.12
C PRO A 13 -14.24 18.62 -26.76
N GLU A 14 -13.41 19.35 -27.51
CA GLU A 14 -13.25 20.80 -27.39
C GLU A 14 -14.53 21.58 -27.73
N PHE A 15 -15.29 21.11 -28.73
CA PHE A 15 -16.56 21.72 -29.11
C PHE A 15 -17.67 21.39 -28.10
N VAL A 16 -17.66 20.19 -27.52
CA VAL A 16 -18.57 19.83 -26.41
C VAL A 16 -18.26 20.66 -25.17
N ALA A 17 -16.98 20.82 -24.81
CA ALA A 17 -16.56 21.67 -23.70
C ALA A 17 -16.90 23.14 -23.96
N TRP A 18 -16.74 23.63 -25.19
CA TRP A 18 -17.18 24.96 -25.62
C TRP A 18 -18.71 25.11 -25.51
N LEU A 19 -19.49 24.17 -26.03
CA LEU A 19 -20.95 24.17 -25.92
C LEU A 19 -21.42 24.15 -24.47
N GLN A 20 -20.83 23.32 -23.61
CA GLN A 20 -21.12 23.31 -22.17
C GLN A 20 -20.71 24.62 -21.49
N ARG A 21 -19.67 25.30 -21.99
CA ARG A 21 -19.22 26.59 -21.44
C ARG A 21 -20.16 27.75 -21.81
N TRP A 22 -20.69 27.77 -23.03
CA TRP A 22 -21.53 28.86 -23.54
C TRP A 22 -23.04 28.60 -23.44
N PHE A 23 -23.48 27.34 -23.50
CA PHE A 23 -24.89 26.91 -23.47
C PHE A 23 -25.22 26.18 -22.15
N ASN A 24 -24.98 26.86 -21.03
CA ASN A 24 -25.44 26.38 -19.74
C ASN A 24 -26.95 26.56 -19.60
N LEU A 25 -27.65 25.57 -19.03
CA LEU A 25 -29.11 25.61 -18.78
C LEU A 25 -29.53 26.91 -18.07
N HIS A 26 -28.69 27.39 -17.15
CA HIS A 26 -28.85 28.67 -16.46
C HIS A 26 -28.95 29.86 -17.42
N LEU A 27 -28.05 29.94 -18.41
CA LEU A 27 -28.02 31.02 -19.41
C LEU A 27 -29.23 30.95 -20.35
N VAL A 28 -29.61 29.74 -20.76
CA VAL A 28 -30.81 29.52 -21.59
C VAL A 28 -32.08 30.00 -20.88
N ILE A 29 -32.23 29.69 -19.59
CA ILE A 29 -33.39 30.14 -18.81
C ILE A 29 -33.38 31.67 -18.65
N TRP A 30 -32.21 32.28 -18.45
CA TRP A 30 -32.09 33.75 -18.43
C TRP A 30 -32.50 34.40 -19.75
N LEU A 31 -31.99 33.89 -20.88
CA LEU A 31 -32.34 34.41 -22.20
C LEU A 31 -33.81 34.20 -22.53
N LEU A 32 -34.37 33.04 -22.20
CA LEU A 32 -35.80 32.75 -22.38
C LEU A 32 -36.66 33.70 -21.55
N SER A 33 -36.28 33.93 -20.29
CA SER A 33 -36.97 34.88 -19.42
C SER A 33 -36.94 36.30 -19.98
N LEU A 34 -35.78 36.75 -20.47
CA LEU A 34 -35.62 38.07 -21.08
C LEU A 34 -36.43 38.21 -22.37
N ALA A 35 -36.41 37.19 -23.23
CA ALA A 35 -37.19 37.16 -24.47
C ALA A 35 -38.69 37.19 -24.20
N CYS A 36 -39.18 36.41 -23.23
CA CYS A 36 -40.58 36.45 -22.80
C CYS A 36 -40.96 37.83 -22.27
N PHE A 37 -40.11 38.47 -21.48
CA PHE A 37 -40.36 39.82 -20.96
C PHE A 37 -40.45 40.87 -22.07
N ILE A 38 -39.50 40.87 -23.03
CA ILE A 38 -39.51 41.81 -24.16
C ILE A 38 -40.74 41.59 -25.05
N ALA A 39 -41.11 40.33 -25.31
CA ALA A 39 -42.30 40.00 -26.07
C ALA A 39 -43.59 40.41 -25.33
N ALA A 40 -43.62 40.28 -24.00
CA ALA A 40 -44.71 40.75 -23.16
C ALA A 40 -44.86 42.28 -23.22
N TRP A 41 -43.75 43.01 -23.14
CA TRP A 41 -43.69 44.47 -23.23
C TRP A 41 -44.21 44.97 -24.58
N ASN A 42 -43.77 44.37 -25.68
CA ASN A 42 -44.15 44.78 -27.02
C ASN A 42 -45.61 44.44 -27.39
N ARG A 43 -46.16 43.34 -26.86
CA ARG A 43 -47.51 42.86 -27.23
C ARG A 43 -48.59 43.08 -26.17
N GLY A 44 -48.22 43.49 -24.95
CA GLY A 44 -49.16 43.66 -23.83
C GLY A 44 -49.78 42.35 -23.30
N LEU A 45 -49.19 41.18 -23.61
CA LEU A 45 -49.74 39.88 -23.22
C LEU A 45 -49.37 39.51 -21.79
N ALA A 46 -50.36 39.46 -20.89
CA ALA A 46 -50.18 39.12 -19.47
C ALA A 46 -49.52 37.74 -19.23
N LEU A 47 -49.81 36.74 -20.07
CA LEU A 47 -49.26 35.39 -19.94
C LEU A 47 -47.72 35.38 -20.03
N LEU A 48 -47.13 36.20 -20.90
CA LEU A 48 -45.68 36.27 -21.09
C LEU A 48 -44.97 36.92 -19.89
N TYR A 49 -45.63 37.85 -19.20
CA TYR A 49 -45.15 38.34 -17.89
C TYR A 49 -45.16 37.23 -16.85
N GLY A 50 -46.22 36.41 -16.81
CA GLY A 50 -46.28 35.24 -15.92
C GLY A 50 -45.15 34.23 -16.15
N LEU A 51 -44.86 33.90 -17.41
CA LEU A 51 -43.77 32.98 -17.76
C LEU A 51 -42.38 33.52 -17.42
N SER A 52 -42.13 34.82 -17.69
CA SER A 52 -40.85 35.45 -17.32
C SER A 52 -40.69 35.54 -15.80
N ALA A 53 -41.73 35.90 -15.05
CA ALA A 53 -41.70 35.88 -13.58
C ALA A 53 -41.45 34.47 -13.02
N LEU A 54 -42.06 33.43 -13.61
CA LEU A 54 -41.84 32.03 -13.23
C LEU A 54 -40.39 31.63 -13.47
N ALA A 55 -39.83 31.92 -14.65
CA ALA A 55 -38.43 31.64 -14.97
C ALA A 55 -37.46 32.34 -14.03
N LEU A 56 -37.69 33.63 -13.72
CA LEU A 56 -36.89 34.38 -12.74
C LEU A 56 -37.02 33.78 -11.33
N SER A 57 -38.22 33.40 -10.90
CA SER A 57 -38.43 32.78 -9.59
C SER A 57 -37.68 31.45 -9.48
N LEU A 58 -37.67 30.65 -10.54
CA LEU A 58 -36.93 29.40 -10.61
C LEU A 58 -35.42 29.64 -10.51
N LEU A 59 -34.88 30.64 -11.21
CA LEU A 59 -33.48 31.02 -11.12
C LEU A 59 -33.11 31.53 -9.73
N LEU A 60 -33.97 32.35 -9.10
CA LEU A 60 -33.76 32.87 -7.76
C LEU A 60 -33.73 31.73 -6.73
N ILE A 61 -34.71 30.83 -6.78
CA ILE A 61 -34.79 29.65 -5.91
C ILE A 61 -33.57 28.74 -6.15
N SER A 62 -33.18 28.52 -7.40
CA SER A 62 -32.02 27.69 -7.74
C SER A 62 -30.70 28.27 -7.25
N HIS A 63 -30.59 29.59 -7.03
CA HIS A 63 -29.39 30.21 -6.44
C HIS A 63 -29.43 30.24 -4.91
N LEU A 64 -30.61 30.44 -4.34
CA LEU A 64 -30.77 30.62 -2.90
C LEU A 64 -30.81 29.28 -2.14
N MET A 65 -31.57 28.30 -2.65
CA MET A 65 -31.80 27.04 -1.94
C MET A 65 -30.54 26.20 -1.72
N PRO A 66 -29.66 25.97 -2.72
CA PRO A 66 -28.43 25.22 -2.50
C PRO A 66 -27.55 25.80 -1.39
N ARG A 67 -27.46 27.14 -1.32
CA ARG A 67 -26.67 27.83 -0.28
C ARG A 67 -27.26 27.64 1.11
N LEU A 68 -28.59 27.65 1.23
CA LEU A 68 -29.28 27.39 2.50
C LEU A 68 -29.15 25.92 2.90
N GLN A 69 -29.21 24.98 1.94
CA GLN A 69 -29.04 23.55 2.18
C GLN A 69 -27.67 23.26 2.80
N LEU A 70 -26.62 23.92 2.32
CA LEU A 70 -25.24 23.67 2.74
C LEU A 70 -24.80 24.37 4.04
N ARG A 71 -25.75 25.00 4.76
CA ARG A 71 -25.50 25.60 6.08
C ARG A 71 -25.76 24.61 7.21
N GLY A 72 -24.86 24.60 8.18
CA GLY A 72 -24.99 23.79 9.40
C GLY A 72 -24.92 22.28 9.14
N ILE A 73 -24.10 21.86 8.17
CA ILE A 73 -23.81 20.44 7.93
C ILE A 73 -22.46 20.10 8.58
N GLY A 74 -22.47 19.07 9.43
CA GLY A 74 -21.28 18.40 9.92
C GLY A 74 -21.07 17.09 9.17
N VAL A 75 -19.81 16.71 8.97
CA VAL A 75 -19.44 15.41 8.39
C VAL A 75 -18.31 14.83 9.20
N GLU A 76 -18.54 13.63 9.72
CA GLU A 76 -17.54 12.79 10.34
C GLU A 76 -17.23 11.62 9.41
N ARG A 77 -15.97 11.20 9.38
CA ARG A 77 -15.52 10.03 8.62
C ARG A 77 -14.73 9.10 9.52
N SER A 78 -14.86 7.81 9.29
CA SER A 78 -14.13 6.77 10.02
C SER A 78 -13.82 5.60 9.09
N PRO A 79 -12.58 5.11 9.04
CA PRO A 79 -12.23 3.89 8.32
C PRO A 79 -12.86 2.69 9.03
N LEU A 80 -13.31 1.71 8.26
CA LEU A 80 -13.80 0.45 8.77
C LEU A 80 -12.70 -0.61 8.58
N GLY A 81 -11.98 -0.90 9.66
CA GLY A 81 -10.85 -1.83 9.65
C GLY A 81 -9.56 -1.23 9.08
N ASP A 82 -8.55 -2.08 8.93
CA ASP A 82 -7.25 -1.70 8.39
C ASP A 82 -7.29 -1.62 6.86
N LEU A 83 -6.66 -0.58 6.31
CA LEU A 83 -6.57 -0.38 4.87
C LEU A 83 -5.27 -0.98 4.36
N THR A 84 -5.35 -1.78 3.30
CA THR A 84 -4.16 -2.39 2.67
C THR A 84 -4.08 -1.98 1.20
N ALA A 85 -2.90 -1.58 0.73
CA ALA A 85 -2.69 -1.23 -0.67
C ALA A 85 -3.02 -2.41 -1.61
N GLY A 86 -3.64 -2.11 -2.74
CA GLY A 86 -4.12 -3.08 -3.73
C GLY A 86 -5.42 -3.82 -3.36
N SER A 87 -5.98 -3.59 -2.17
CA SER A 87 -7.24 -4.19 -1.68
C SER A 87 -8.39 -3.17 -1.61
N GLU A 88 -9.61 -3.66 -1.42
CA GLU A 88 -10.78 -2.81 -1.16
C GLU A 88 -10.78 -2.34 0.30
N GLY A 89 -10.94 -1.04 0.50
CA GLY A 89 -11.14 -0.39 1.78
C GLY A 89 -12.57 0.10 1.91
N GLU A 90 -13.04 0.22 3.16
CA GLU A 90 -14.36 0.78 3.47
C GLU A 90 -14.23 2.03 4.34
N LEU A 91 -14.96 3.08 3.98
CA LEU A 91 -15.10 4.30 4.76
C LEU A 91 -16.56 4.51 5.13
N ALA A 92 -16.81 4.79 6.40
CA ALA A 92 -18.11 5.23 6.89
C ALA A 92 -18.12 6.76 7.04
N TYR A 93 -19.22 7.36 6.58
CA TYR A 93 -19.50 8.79 6.70
C TYR A 93 -20.74 8.98 7.54
N ARG A 94 -20.65 9.83 8.56
CA ARG A 94 -21.79 10.29 9.35
C ARG A 94 -22.02 11.75 9.05
N ILE A 95 -23.12 12.03 8.36
CA ILE A 95 -23.51 13.40 7.96
C ILE A 95 -24.57 13.88 8.94
N THR A 96 -24.30 14.99 9.63
CA THR A 96 -25.19 15.58 10.63
C THR A 96 -25.72 16.94 10.16
N THR A 97 -27.00 17.24 10.41
CA THR A 97 -27.64 18.47 9.93
C THR A 97 -28.54 19.11 10.98
N GLN A 98 -28.58 20.45 10.98
CA GLN A 98 -29.57 21.22 11.76
C GLN A 98 -30.86 21.41 10.94
N GLY A 99 -31.61 20.32 10.79
CA GLY A 99 -32.89 20.27 10.08
C GLY A 99 -32.84 19.50 8.76
N ARG A 100 -33.99 19.46 8.07
CA ARG A 100 -34.15 18.68 6.84
C ARG A 100 -33.33 19.27 5.70
N ARG A 101 -32.55 18.40 5.06
CA ARG A 101 -31.73 18.68 3.89
C ARG A 101 -32.03 17.67 2.79
N TYR A 102 -31.91 18.10 1.54
CA TYR A 102 -32.24 17.28 0.38
C TYR A 102 -31.17 17.38 -0.70
N HIS A 103 -30.98 16.29 -1.45
CA HIS A 103 -30.05 16.19 -2.59
C HIS A 103 -28.66 16.78 -2.26
N LEU A 104 -28.00 16.17 -1.27
CA LEU A 104 -26.62 16.47 -0.91
C LEU A 104 -25.69 15.53 -1.68
N GLN A 105 -24.61 16.07 -2.22
CA GLN A 105 -23.52 15.30 -2.81
C GLN A 105 -22.29 15.52 -1.94
N LEU A 106 -21.74 14.46 -1.37
CA LEU A 106 -20.46 14.48 -0.67
C LEU A 106 -19.39 14.03 -1.64
N ARG A 107 -18.27 14.76 -1.70
CA ARG A 107 -17.07 14.39 -2.44
C ARG A 107 -15.88 14.37 -1.48
N ASP A 108 -15.27 13.21 -1.33
CA ASP A 108 -14.06 13.04 -0.52
C ASP A 108 -12.87 12.67 -1.43
N PRO A 109 -11.91 13.60 -1.64
CA PRO A 109 -10.69 13.31 -2.38
C PRO A 109 -9.75 12.49 -1.50
N LEU A 110 -9.67 11.18 -1.77
CA LEU A 110 -8.76 10.28 -1.11
C LEU A 110 -7.46 10.17 -1.93
N PRO A 111 -6.31 10.67 -1.43
CA PRO A 111 -5.05 10.69 -2.18
C PRO A 111 -4.46 9.31 -2.43
N PHE A 112 -4.95 8.29 -1.72
CA PHE A 112 -4.51 6.89 -1.82
C PHE A 112 -5.47 6.01 -2.62
N ALA A 113 -6.56 6.55 -3.15
CA ALA A 113 -7.53 5.81 -3.95
C ALA A 113 -7.49 6.26 -5.42
N GLU A 114 -7.84 5.36 -6.33
CA GLU A 114 -7.87 5.61 -7.79
C GLU A 114 -8.85 6.73 -8.16
N ALA A 115 -9.96 6.85 -7.42
CA ALA A 115 -11.05 7.77 -7.72
C ALA A 115 -11.56 8.49 -6.47
N GLU A 116 -11.98 9.73 -6.68
CA GLU A 116 -12.69 10.54 -5.69
C GLU A 116 -14.00 9.86 -5.28
N GLN A 117 -14.25 9.77 -3.98
CA GLN A 117 -15.47 9.14 -3.47
C GLN A 117 -16.62 10.12 -3.56
N MET A 118 -17.67 9.74 -4.29
CA MET A 118 -18.88 10.54 -4.43
C MET A 118 -20.08 9.82 -3.81
N LEU A 119 -20.63 10.39 -2.73
CA LEU A 119 -21.88 9.92 -2.16
C LEU A 119 -23.03 10.87 -2.48
N PHE A 120 -24.18 10.29 -2.80
CA PHE A 120 -25.42 11.03 -2.99
C PHE A 120 -26.41 10.71 -1.87
N VAL A 121 -26.81 11.75 -1.13
CA VAL A 121 -27.80 11.65 -0.05
C VAL A 121 -29.05 12.40 -0.47
N SER A 122 -30.10 11.65 -0.80
CA SER A 122 -31.37 12.19 -1.26
C SER A 122 -32.07 13.05 -0.19
N ARG A 123 -32.00 12.62 1.07
CA ARG A 123 -32.60 13.27 2.22
C ARG A 123 -31.79 13.01 3.48
N CYS A 124 -31.56 14.05 4.28
CA CYS A 124 -31.00 13.96 5.63
C CYS A 124 -31.84 14.82 6.59
N ASP A 125 -32.42 14.21 7.63
CA ASP A 125 -33.27 14.92 8.59
C ASP A 125 -32.50 15.42 9.81
N ARG A 126 -31.72 14.54 10.44
CA ARG A 126 -30.84 14.83 11.60
C ARG A 126 -29.45 14.27 11.38
N ALA A 127 -29.38 13.00 11.03
CA ALA A 127 -28.16 12.31 10.67
C ALA A 127 -28.44 11.23 9.63
N VAL A 128 -27.46 10.97 8.77
CA VAL A 128 -27.43 9.83 7.84
C VAL A 128 -26.06 9.20 7.92
N GLU A 129 -26.04 7.87 8.03
CA GLU A 129 -24.83 7.07 7.89
C GLU A 129 -24.78 6.50 6.47
N ALA A 130 -23.64 6.66 5.83
CA ALA A 130 -23.39 6.15 4.49
C ALA A 130 -22.03 5.47 4.46
N ARG A 131 -21.88 4.45 3.61
CA ARG A 131 -20.64 3.69 3.46
C ARG A 131 -20.22 3.69 2.01
N THR A 132 -18.92 3.74 1.76
CA THR A 132 -18.35 3.58 0.43
C THR A 132 -17.21 2.60 0.45
N ASN A 133 -17.14 1.84 -0.64
CA ASN A 133 -16.03 0.94 -0.90
C ASN A 133 -15.18 1.59 -2.00
N PHE A 134 -13.87 1.53 -1.81
CA PHE A 134 -12.91 2.08 -2.76
C PHE A 134 -11.69 1.17 -2.78
N ARG A 135 -10.92 1.25 -3.86
CA ARG A 135 -9.67 0.51 -3.95
C ARG A 135 -8.52 1.38 -3.45
N CYS A 136 -7.77 0.89 -2.48
CA CYS A 136 -6.53 1.51 -2.05
C CYS A 136 -5.46 1.21 -3.10
N GLU A 137 -4.86 2.24 -3.69
CA GLU A 137 -3.77 2.08 -4.67
C GLU A 137 -2.40 2.30 -4.04
N LEU A 138 -2.28 3.32 -3.18
CA LEU A 138 -1.03 3.75 -2.59
C LEU A 138 -0.98 3.42 -1.11
N ARG A 139 0.11 2.78 -0.65
CA ARG A 139 0.41 2.67 0.78
C ARG A 139 0.94 4.01 1.29
N GLY A 140 0.76 4.30 2.56
CA GLY A 140 1.20 5.57 3.12
C GLY A 140 0.46 5.96 4.39
N ARG A 141 0.99 6.97 5.07
CA ARG A 141 0.27 7.70 6.12
C ARG A 141 -0.32 8.97 5.53
N TYR A 142 -1.65 9.06 5.58
CA TYR A 142 -2.40 10.18 5.00
C TYR A 142 -3.17 10.93 6.06
N ARG A 143 -3.08 12.26 6.02
CA ARG A 143 -3.83 13.13 6.92
C ARG A 143 -4.96 13.80 6.16
N LEU A 144 -6.16 13.27 6.34
CA LEU A 144 -7.34 13.79 5.67
C LEU A 144 -7.96 14.91 6.55
N ARG A 145 -8.31 16.05 5.94
CA ARG A 145 -8.85 17.21 6.68
C ARG A 145 -10.05 17.91 6.04
N GLN A 146 -10.28 17.66 4.76
CA GLN A 146 -11.27 18.39 3.98
C GLN A 146 -12.21 17.40 3.30
N ILE A 147 -13.48 17.78 3.23
CA ILE A 147 -14.50 17.09 2.44
C ILE A 147 -15.28 18.18 1.71
N THR A 148 -15.60 17.95 0.43
CA THR A 148 -16.42 18.88 -0.33
C THR A 148 -17.87 18.42 -0.28
N ILE A 149 -18.78 19.31 0.08
CA ILE A 149 -20.22 19.05 -0.03
C ILE A 149 -20.81 19.94 -1.11
N ALA A 150 -21.73 19.40 -1.89
CA ALA A 150 -22.39 20.12 -2.96
C ALA A 150 -23.90 19.86 -2.93
N SER A 151 -24.67 20.79 -3.48
CA SER A 151 -26.11 20.63 -3.68
C SER A 151 -26.53 21.39 -4.92
N ALA A 152 -27.43 20.78 -5.67
CA ALA A 152 -28.12 21.41 -6.80
C ALA A 152 -29.64 21.48 -6.57
N TYR A 153 -30.07 21.37 -5.31
CA TYR A 153 -31.50 21.36 -4.94
C TYR A 153 -32.17 22.73 -5.15
N PRO A 154 -33.43 22.81 -5.64
CA PRO A 154 -34.30 21.69 -6.03
C PRO A 154 -34.27 21.31 -7.52
N PHE A 155 -33.85 22.22 -8.40
CA PHE A 155 -34.07 22.08 -9.85
C PHE A 155 -32.86 21.58 -10.65
N GLY A 156 -31.67 21.48 -10.05
CA GLY A 156 -30.46 21.06 -10.75
C GLY A 156 -29.84 22.10 -11.68
N VAL A 157 -30.38 23.33 -11.73
CA VAL A 157 -29.92 24.38 -12.68
C VAL A 157 -28.59 25.01 -12.24
N VAL A 158 -28.37 25.12 -10.94
CA VAL A 158 -27.14 25.69 -10.34
C VAL A 158 -26.64 24.71 -9.29
N ASN A 159 -25.39 24.29 -9.41
CA ASN A 159 -24.72 23.50 -8.40
C ASN A 159 -23.85 24.42 -7.54
N TYR A 160 -24.03 24.38 -6.23
CA TYR A 160 -23.17 25.09 -5.29
C TYR A 160 -22.37 24.06 -4.49
N SER A 161 -21.06 24.25 -4.40
CA SER A 161 -20.16 23.44 -3.59
C SER A 161 -19.53 24.27 -2.48
N ARG A 162 -19.24 23.61 -1.36
CA ARG A 162 -18.58 24.18 -0.20
C ARG A 162 -17.62 23.14 0.38
N GLN A 163 -16.38 23.56 0.63
CA GLN A 163 -15.43 22.75 1.40
C GLN A 163 -15.75 22.84 2.89
N LEU A 164 -15.79 21.70 3.55
CA LEU A 164 -15.95 21.55 4.98
C LEU A 164 -14.60 21.10 5.57
N SER A 165 -14.16 21.78 6.63
CA SER A 165 -13.05 21.31 7.45
C SER A 165 -13.61 20.32 8.45
N THR A 166 -13.13 19.08 8.39
CA THR A 166 -13.47 18.03 9.35
C THR A 166 -12.40 17.94 10.43
N GLU A 167 -12.66 17.14 11.46
CA GLU A 167 -11.59 16.69 12.34
C GLU A 167 -10.50 15.96 11.51
N PRO A 168 -9.21 16.15 11.85
CA PRO A 168 -8.13 15.48 11.15
C PRO A 168 -8.21 13.99 11.40
N LEU A 169 -8.39 13.22 10.34
CA LEU A 169 -8.33 11.76 10.38
C LEU A 169 -6.98 11.34 9.82
N GLU A 170 -6.18 10.66 10.63
CA GLU A 170 -4.96 10.00 10.17
C GLU A 170 -5.31 8.58 9.73
N VAL A 171 -4.99 8.28 8.48
CA VAL A 171 -5.27 7.00 7.83
C VAL A 171 -3.93 6.38 7.46
N LEU A 172 -3.71 5.16 7.92
CA LEU A 172 -2.54 4.37 7.58
C LEU A 172 -2.98 3.29 6.59
N VAL A 173 -2.40 3.31 5.39
CA VAL A 173 -2.60 2.27 4.38
C VAL A 173 -1.38 1.37 4.39
N LEU A 174 -1.57 0.13 4.83
CA LEU A 174 -0.54 -0.88 5.00
C LEU A 174 -0.04 -1.43 3.65
N PRO A 175 1.21 -1.92 3.58
CA PRO A 175 1.71 -2.60 2.39
C PRO A 175 0.94 -3.91 2.14
N ARG A 176 0.87 -4.30 0.87
CA ARG A 176 0.24 -5.57 0.51
C ARG A 176 1.13 -6.75 0.92
N VAL A 177 0.56 -7.66 1.68
CA VAL A 177 1.22 -8.92 2.09
C VAL A 177 0.63 -10.07 1.29
N TYR A 178 1.50 -10.88 0.70
CA TYR A 178 1.16 -12.10 0.00
C TYR A 178 1.49 -13.28 0.90
N ASP A 179 0.56 -14.24 0.98
CA ASP A 179 0.80 -15.49 1.71
C ASP A 179 1.72 -16.40 0.89
N LEU A 180 2.99 -16.48 1.29
CA LEU A 180 4.00 -17.31 0.62
C LEU A 180 3.87 -18.76 1.11
N ARG A 181 4.02 -19.75 0.21
CA ARG A 181 4.02 -21.16 0.60
C ARG A 181 5.39 -21.65 1.04
N GLN A 182 6.42 -21.12 0.41
CA GLN A 182 7.81 -21.43 0.69
C GLN A 182 8.64 -20.17 0.42
N ILE A 183 9.57 -19.85 1.33
CA ILE A 183 10.71 -19.04 0.94
C ILE A 183 11.64 -19.96 0.18
N PRO A 184 12.09 -19.56 -1.01
CA PRO A 184 13.04 -20.35 -1.75
C PRO A 184 14.40 -20.34 -1.05
N LEU A 185 14.56 -21.32 -0.16
CA LEU A 185 15.84 -21.64 0.46
C LEU A 185 16.66 -22.37 -0.61
N PRO A 186 17.90 -21.93 -0.92
CA PRO A 186 18.81 -22.82 -1.63
C PRO A 186 18.91 -24.10 -0.81
N VAL A 187 18.50 -25.20 -1.43
CA VAL A 187 18.78 -26.54 -0.94
C VAL A 187 20.29 -26.56 -0.70
N THR A 188 20.67 -26.61 0.58
CA THR A 188 21.97 -27.13 1.00
C THR A 188 22.03 -28.49 0.35
N ALA A 189 22.91 -28.63 -0.66
CA ALA A 189 23.28 -29.94 -1.17
C ALA A 189 23.53 -30.81 0.07
N ASP A 190 22.72 -31.85 0.19
CA ASP A 190 22.82 -32.93 1.16
C ASP A 190 23.62 -32.61 2.42
N ALA A 191 22.92 -32.27 3.51
CA ALA A 191 23.48 -32.43 4.86
C ALA A 191 23.78 -33.93 5.20
N ASN A 192 23.79 -34.83 4.21
CA ASN A 192 24.03 -36.26 4.29
C ASN A 192 24.98 -36.82 3.22
N SER A 193 25.65 -36.01 2.39
CA SER A 193 26.68 -36.55 1.47
C SER A 193 27.97 -35.74 1.53
N ASP A 194 29.01 -36.42 2.04
CA ASP A 194 30.44 -36.12 1.96
C ASP A 194 30.93 -34.69 2.20
N GLY A 195 31.56 -34.50 3.36
CA GLY A 195 32.85 -33.83 3.48
C GLY A 195 32.90 -32.31 3.27
N ASP A 196 33.16 -31.60 4.37
CA ASP A 196 33.69 -30.23 4.43
C ASP A 196 32.79 -29.09 3.95
N LEU A 197 32.09 -28.47 4.91
CA LEU A 197 32.23 -27.04 5.27
C LEU A 197 31.42 -26.79 6.56
N PRO A 198 32.05 -26.74 7.75
CA PRO A 198 31.35 -26.36 8.97
C PRO A 198 30.95 -24.88 8.88
N ILE A 199 29.65 -24.60 8.82
CA ILE A 199 29.11 -23.26 9.03
C ILE A 199 29.56 -22.81 10.44
N PRO A 200 30.28 -21.68 10.59
CA PRO A 200 30.70 -21.22 11.91
C PRO A 200 29.47 -20.82 12.73
N GLN A 201 29.08 -21.65 13.69
CA GLN A 201 28.09 -21.33 14.70
C GLN A 201 28.71 -20.37 15.72
N GLN A 202 28.19 -19.15 15.84
CA GLN A 202 28.48 -18.27 16.97
C GLN A 202 27.19 -17.93 17.71
N GLY A 203 27.04 -18.53 18.89
CA GLY A 203 26.35 -17.91 20.03
C GLY A 203 24.83 -17.85 19.97
N GLY A 204 24.16 -18.99 19.91
CA GLY A 204 22.78 -19.14 20.41
C GLY A 204 22.79 -19.80 21.78
N GLN A 205 21.90 -19.39 22.70
CA GLN A 205 21.67 -20.14 23.95
C GLN A 205 20.98 -21.46 23.60
N ASP A 206 21.82 -22.43 23.30
CA ASP A 206 21.51 -23.83 23.15
C ASP A 206 20.77 -24.35 24.40
N GLN A 207 19.50 -24.76 24.23
CA GLN A 207 18.74 -25.40 25.30
C GLN A 207 19.31 -26.80 25.54
N PHE A 208 19.55 -27.15 26.81
CA PHE A 208 20.05 -28.47 27.18
C PHE A 208 19.02 -29.55 26.80
N ALA A 209 19.33 -30.40 25.83
CA ALA A 209 18.45 -31.49 25.41
C ALA A 209 18.70 -32.76 26.23
N ALA A 210 19.95 -33.23 26.21
CA ALA A 210 20.33 -34.52 26.78
C ALA A 210 21.81 -34.56 27.15
N VAL A 211 22.24 -35.70 27.67
CA VAL A 211 23.67 -36.00 27.87
C VAL A 211 23.98 -37.33 27.20
N ARG A 212 24.93 -37.33 26.28
CA ARG A 212 25.44 -38.54 25.62
C ARG A 212 26.84 -38.90 26.08
N GLU A 213 27.27 -40.13 25.80
CA GLU A 213 28.63 -40.58 26.05
C GLU A 213 29.61 -39.83 25.14
N TYR A 214 30.78 -39.48 25.69
CA TYR A 214 31.86 -38.83 24.95
C TYR A 214 32.44 -39.78 23.91
N VAL A 215 32.57 -39.29 22.68
CA VAL A 215 33.26 -39.99 21.60
C VAL A 215 34.54 -39.22 21.27
N GLN A 216 35.58 -39.94 20.88
CA GLN A 216 36.85 -39.35 20.51
C GLN A 216 36.66 -38.43 19.28
N GLY A 217 36.87 -37.13 19.48
CA GLY A 217 36.57 -36.07 18.50
C GLY A 217 35.66 -34.98 19.07
N ASP A 218 34.95 -35.24 20.16
CA ASP A 218 34.12 -34.24 20.83
C ASP A 218 34.95 -33.16 21.53
N SER A 219 34.44 -31.92 21.48
CA SER A 219 35.08 -30.81 22.18
C SER A 219 35.02 -30.99 23.71
N LEU A 220 36.19 -30.97 24.35
CA LEU A 220 36.32 -31.06 25.82
C LEU A 220 35.56 -29.95 26.56
N ARG A 221 35.27 -28.82 25.91
CA ARG A 221 34.50 -27.70 26.49
C ARG A 221 33.03 -28.05 26.75
N HIS A 222 32.50 -29.05 26.04
CA HIS A 222 31.11 -29.48 26.17
C HIS A 222 30.93 -30.64 27.16
N ILE A 223 32.00 -31.09 27.84
CA ILE A 223 31.92 -32.13 28.87
C ILE A 223 31.12 -31.59 30.06
N HIS A 224 30.07 -32.33 30.44
CA HIS A 224 29.30 -32.03 31.64
C HIS A 224 30.01 -32.61 32.88
N TRP A 225 31.06 -31.95 33.38
CA TRP A 225 31.91 -32.45 34.47
C TRP A 225 31.16 -33.02 35.67
N ARG A 226 30.10 -32.35 36.13
CA ARG A 226 29.28 -32.81 37.27
C ARG A 226 28.51 -34.12 36.99
N ALA A 227 28.12 -34.35 35.74
CA ALA A 227 27.43 -35.57 35.33
C ALA A 227 28.44 -36.69 35.06
N SER A 228 29.61 -36.35 34.47
CA SER A 228 30.71 -37.29 34.27
C SER A 228 31.24 -37.84 35.59
N ALA A 229 31.38 -36.99 36.62
CA ALA A 229 31.80 -37.41 37.95
C ALA A 229 30.81 -38.37 38.63
N ARG A 230 29.50 -38.22 38.38
CA ARG A 230 28.46 -39.09 38.96
C ARG A 230 28.33 -40.44 38.24
N ARG A 231 28.56 -40.46 36.92
CA ARG A 231 28.44 -41.67 36.10
C ARG A 231 29.76 -42.42 35.89
N GLN A 232 30.88 -41.90 36.42
CA GLN A 232 32.24 -42.43 36.22
C GLN A 232 32.64 -42.62 34.74
N GLN A 233 31.97 -41.91 33.83
CA GLN A 233 32.22 -41.94 32.39
C GLN A 233 32.11 -40.52 31.83
N LEU A 234 32.92 -40.17 30.83
CA LEU A 234 32.86 -38.84 30.22
C LEU A 234 31.55 -38.71 29.45
N VAL A 235 30.78 -37.67 29.77
CA VAL A 235 29.52 -37.37 29.11
C VAL A 235 29.51 -35.93 28.62
N VAL A 236 28.98 -35.72 27.42
CA VAL A 236 28.94 -34.44 26.71
C VAL A 236 27.51 -33.91 26.71
N LYS A 237 27.37 -32.61 26.96
CA LYS A 237 26.06 -31.94 26.83
C LYS A 237 25.63 -31.99 25.38
N GLU A 238 24.48 -32.57 25.14
CA GLU A 238 23.80 -32.51 23.85
C GLU A 238 22.77 -31.39 23.93
N TYR A 239 22.93 -30.40 23.08
CA TYR A 239 22.05 -29.25 23.02
C TYR A 239 21.02 -29.45 21.92
N GLU A 240 19.76 -29.06 22.18
CA GLU A 240 18.72 -29.09 21.17
C GLU A 240 19.06 -28.05 20.12
N ARG A 241 19.31 -28.49 18.89
CA ARG A 241 19.51 -27.58 17.76
C ARG A 241 18.19 -26.87 17.50
N SER A 242 18.05 -25.63 17.98
CA SER A 242 17.08 -24.72 17.38
C SER A 242 17.74 -24.09 16.15
N ASP A 243 17.99 -24.92 15.12
CA ASP A 243 18.71 -24.57 13.87
C ASP A 243 17.80 -23.79 12.91
N ARG A 244 17.02 -22.84 13.43
CA ARG A 244 16.09 -22.09 12.60
C ARG A 244 16.83 -21.01 11.84
N PRO A 245 16.58 -20.86 10.54
CA PRO A 245 17.17 -19.77 9.79
C PRO A 245 16.75 -18.44 10.41
N VAL A 246 17.69 -17.50 10.47
CA VAL A 246 17.43 -16.10 10.74
C VAL A 246 17.42 -15.38 9.40
N LEU A 247 16.24 -14.92 9.00
CA LEU A 247 16.02 -14.19 7.76
C LEU A 247 16.47 -12.73 7.95
N LEU A 248 17.37 -12.25 7.10
CA LEU A 248 17.75 -10.85 7.00
C LEU A 248 17.24 -10.29 5.68
N VAL A 249 16.48 -9.20 5.74
CA VAL A 249 15.89 -8.53 4.58
C VAL A 249 16.45 -7.12 4.51
N ALA A 250 17.19 -6.80 3.43
CA ALA A 250 17.78 -5.48 3.21
C ALA A 250 17.09 -4.75 2.06
N LEU A 251 16.23 -3.78 2.39
CA LEU A 251 15.48 -3.01 1.40
C LEU A 251 16.27 -1.81 0.88
N ASP A 252 16.44 -1.75 -0.43
CA ASP A 252 16.97 -0.56 -1.12
C ASP A 252 15.91 0.55 -1.13
N CYS A 253 16.20 1.64 -0.42
CA CYS A 253 15.31 2.80 -0.32
C CYS A 253 15.79 3.97 -1.18
N ARG A 254 16.77 3.80 -2.07
CA ARG A 254 17.26 4.89 -2.92
C ARG A 254 16.17 5.35 -3.89
N ALA A 255 16.14 6.66 -4.14
CA ALA A 255 15.27 7.20 -5.20
C ALA A 255 15.56 6.57 -6.56
N ALA A 256 16.83 6.24 -6.84
CA ALA A 256 17.24 5.54 -8.06
C ALA A 256 16.69 4.11 -8.17
N PHE A 257 16.31 3.47 -7.06
CA PHE A 257 15.69 2.14 -7.10
C PHE A 257 14.21 2.22 -7.50
N ASN A 258 13.54 3.36 -7.30
CA ASN A 258 12.11 3.54 -7.47
C ASN A 258 11.73 3.91 -8.93
N HIS A 259 11.39 2.89 -9.73
CA HIS A 259 10.96 3.02 -11.12
C HIS A 259 9.50 2.62 -11.28
N GLY A 260 8.75 3.36 -12.09
CA GLY A 260 7.32 3.16 -12.34
C GLY A 260 6.47 4.34 -11.87
N GLU A 261 5.15 4.18 -11.89
CA GLU A 261 4.19 5.21 -11.48
C GLU A 261 3.13 4.66 -10.52
N GLY A 262 2.61 5.54 -9.65
CA GLY A 262 1.55 5.20 -8.71
C GLY A 262 1.93 4.04 -7.78
N GLY A 263 1.01 3.08 -7.61
CA GLY A 263 1.23 1.90 -6.77
C GLY A 263 2.02 0.77 -7.45
N ARG A 264 2.53 1.00 -8.68
CA ARG A 264 3.20 -0.02 -9.50
C ARG A 264 4.66 0.35 -9.74
N THR A 265 5.39 0.53 -8.66
CA THR A 265 6.83 0.78 -8.74
C THR A 265 7.65 -0.40 -8.22
N SER A 266 8.91 -0.49 -8.65
CA SER A 266 9.87 -1.46 -8.13
C SER A 266 10.04 -1.37 -6.61
N PHE A 267 9.94 -0.15 -6.04
CA PHE A 267 9.99 0.08 -4.59
C PHE A 267 8.74 -0.44 -3.87
N GLU A 268 7.52 -0.23 -4.43
CA GLU A 268 6.28 -0.82 -3.89
C GLU A 268 6.33 -2.35 -3.89
N TYR A 269 6.87 -2.92 -4.97
CA TYR A 269 7.03 -4.36 -5.11
C TYR A 269 8.04 -4.89 -4.08
N ALA A 270 9.19 -4.25 -3.92
CA ALA A 270 10.19 -4.64 -2.94
C ALA A 270 9.61 -4.63 -1.51
N ILE A 271 8.86 -3.59 -1.14
CA ILE A 271 8.19 -3.52 0.17
C ILE A 271 7.15 -4.62 0.34
N SER A 272 6.34 -4.89 -0.68
CA SER A 272 5.34 -5.97 -0.62
C SER A 272 6.00 -7.34 -0.47
N ILE A 273 7.11 -7.60 -1.19
CA ILE A 273 7.85 -8.86 -1.08
C ILE A 273 8.53 -8.96 0.29
N ALA A 274 9.20 -7.91 0.76
CA ALA A 274 9.83 -7.88 2.09
C ALA A 274 8.82 -8.16 3.20
N ALA A 275 7.67 -7.48 3.18
CA ALA A 275 6.58 -7.71 4.13
C ALA A 275 6.09 -9.17 4.09
N SER A 276 5.98 -9.75 2.90
CA SER A 276 5.55 -11.14 2.69
C SER A 276 6.57 -12.16 3.19
N MET A 277 7.86 -11.92 2.95
CA MET A 277 8.94 -12.80 3.43
C MET A 277 9.05 -12.78 4.95
N ILE A 278 8.95 -11.60 5.58
CA ILE A 278 8.95 -11.48 7.03
C ILE A 278 7.68 -12.10 7.64
N HIS A 279 6.52 -11.91 7.00
CA HIS A 279 5.28 -12.57 7.41
C HIS A 279 5.41 -14.10 7.40
N PHE A 280 5.96 -14.66 6.31
CA PHE A 280 6.26 -16.08 6.21
C PHE A 280 7.23 -16.53 7.30
N ALA A 281 8.33 -15.80 7.48
CA ALA A 281 9.32 -16.13 8.51
C ALA A 281 8.71 -16.20 9.90
N SER A 282 7.85 -15.23 10.24
CA SER A 282 7.16 -15.24 11.53
C SER A 282 6.22 -16.44 11.68
N ARG A 283 5.46 -16.79 10.62
CA ARG A 283 4.56 -17.95 10.61
C ARG A 283 5.30 -19.28 10.79
N GLU A 284 6.45 -19.45 10.14
CA GLU A 284 7.30 -20.63 10.27
C GLU A 284 8.16 -20.63 11.56
N GLY A 285 8.01 -19.59 12.40
CA GLY A 285 8.76 -19.45 13.64
C GLY A 285 10.25 -19.20 13.43
N MET A 286 10.62 -18.57 12.32
CA MET A 286 11.94 -18.03 12.04
C MET A 286 12.05 -16.61 12.61
N GLN A 287 13.23 -16.24 13.08
CA GLN A 287 13.53 -14.84 13.39
C GLN A 287 13.73 -14.08 12.08
N ALA A 288 13.24 -12.85 11.99
CA ALA A 288 13.50 -11.98 10.86
C ALA A 288 14.13 -10.66 11.30
N ILE A 289 14.95 -10.08 10.44
CA ILE A 289 15.60 -8.79 10.65
C ILE A 289 15.36 -7.97 9.40
N LEU A 290 14.67 -6.85 9.53
CA LEU A 290 14.54 -5.86 8.47
C LEU A 290 15.60 -4.78 8.67
N VAL A 291 16.38 -4.51 7.64
CA VAL A 291 17.30 -3.37 7.59
C VAL A 291 16.93 -2.46 6.42
N THR A 292 16.89 -1.17 6.70
CA THR A 292 16.64 -0.13 5.69
C THR A 292 17.52 1.09 6.00
N GLU A 293 17.69 1.95 5.01
CA GLU A 293 18.30 3.26 5.23
C GLU A 293 17.47 4.32 4.52
N ASN A 294 16.90 5.22 5.31
CA ASN A 294 16.09 6.34 4.85
C ASN A 294 16.53 7.59 5.62
N GLY A 295 17.62 8.21 5.16
CA GLY A 295 18.31 9.31 5.83
C GLY A 295 19.16 8.87 7.03
N ALA A 296 18.78 7.78 7.69
CA ALA A 296 19.54 7.10 8.73
C ALA A 296 19.30 5.58 8.69
N TRP A 297 20.25 4.83 9.21
CA TRP A 297 20.15 3.39 9.40
C TRP A 297 18.99 3.04 10.35
N HIS A 298 18.11 2.16 9.91
CA HIS A 298 17.03 1.61 10.72
C HIS A 298 17.06 0.08 10.66
N GLU A 299 16.95 -0.53 11.83
CA GLU A 299 16.87 -1.99 11.96
C GLU A 299 15.68 -2.37 12.83
N GLN A 300 14.97 -3.40 12.42
CA GLN A 300 13.87 -3.98 13.18
C GLN A 300 14.10 -5.48 13.29
N VAL A 301 14.27 -5.97 14.50
CA VAL A 301 14.39 -7.39 14.80
C VAL A 301 13.01 -7.91 15.15
N ILE A 302 12.51 -8.85 14.36
CA ILE A 302 11.24 -9.55 14.54
C ILE A 302 11.55 -10.91 15.18
N PRO A 303 11.17 -11.13 16.45
CA PRO A 303 11.36 -12.42 17.11
C PRO A 303 10.66 -13.56 16.37
N ALA A 304 11.15 -14.77 16.56
CA ALA A 304 10.45 -15.97 16.12
C ALA A 304 9.03 -16.03 16.73
N TYR A 305 8.06 -16.51 15.96
CA TYR A 305 6.66 -16.67 16.38
C TYR A 305 5.93 -15.37 16.75
N THR A 306 6.31 -14.26 16.13
CA THR A 306 5.61 -12.98 16.33
C THR A 306 4.23 -13.03 15.67
N ALA A 307 3.17 -13.10 16.47
CA ALA A 307 1.80 -13.19 15.96
C ALA A 307 1.31 -11.88 15.31
N ASP A 308 1.72 -10.74 15.86
CA ASP A 308 1.31 -9.42 15.40
C ASP A 308 2.49 -8.67 14.74
N LEU A 309 2.35 -8.41 13.44
CA LEU A 309 3.33 -7.69 12.63
C LEU A 309 2.86 -6.26 12.30
N TYR A 310 1.85 -5.74 13.00
CA TYR A 310 1.31 -4.41 12.74
C TYR A 310 2.39 -3.33 12.77
N ASP A 311 3.28 -3.32 13.77
CA ASP A 311 4.34 -2.31 13.87
C ASP A 311 5.31 -2.34 12.68
N LEU A 312 5.63 -3.55 12.17
CA LEU A 312 6.42 -3.72 10.96
C LEU A 312 5.69 -3.16 9.74
N TYR A 313 4.40 -3.50 9.57
CA TYR A 313 3.61 -3.01 8.45
C TYR A 313 3.38 -1.51 8.51
N ALA A 314 3.20 -0.96 9.71
CA ALA A 314 3.08 0.46 9.93
C ALA A 314 4.37 1.20 9.58
N TYR A 315 5.53 0.65 9.97
CA TYR A 315 6.83 1.17 9.57
C TYR A 315 7.01 1.14 8.06
N LEU A 316 6.77 -0.02 7.42
CA LEU A 316 6.86 -0.17 5.96
C LEU A 316 5.86 0.72 5.19
N ALA A 317 4.70 1.02 5.78
CA ALA A 317 3.73 1.96 5.22
C ALA A 317 4.23 3.41 5.25
N THR A 318 5.14 3.76 6.17
CA THR A 318 5.73 5.10 6.26
C THR A 318 7.05 5.27 5.50
N LEU A 319 7.59 4.18 4.95
CA LEU A 319 8.89 4.16 4.32
C LEU A 319 8.82 4.83 2.93
N GLU A 320 9.64 5.86 2.72
CA GLU A 320 9.78 6.57 1.46
C GLU A 320 11.09 6.21 0.74
N SER A 321 11.16 6.46 -0.58
CA SER A 321 12.32 6.15 -1.42
C SER A 321 13.34 7.31 -1.46
N ASN A 322 13.87 7.71 -0.31
CA ASN A 322 14.81 8.81 -0.12
C ASN A 322 16.12 8.38 0.59
N GLY A 323 16.43 7.09 0.56
CA GLY A 323 17.70 6.54 0.98
C GLY A 323 18.86 6.91 0.05
N SER A 324 20.06 6.61 0.53
CA SER A 324 21.34 6.88 -0.13
C SER A 324 22.16 5.61 -0.39
N GLN A 325 21.97 4.57 0.42
CA GLN A 325 22.75 3.33 0.35
C GLN A 325 22.07 2.26 -0.51
N SER A 326 22.89 1.48 -1.23
CA SER A 326 22.43 0.32 -2.00
C SER A 326 22.12 -0.88 -1.12
N SER A 327 21.28 -1.81 -1.59
CA SER A 327 21.03 -3.07 -0.86
C SER A 327 22.33 -3.83 -0.56
N ALA A 328 23.34 -3.79 -1.44
CA ALA A 328 24.63 -4.42 -1.20
C ALA A 328 25.37 -3.84 0.02
N GLU A 329 25.46 -2.51 0.12
CA GLU A 329 26.08 -1.81 1.26
C GLU A 329 25.31 -2.08 2.57
N LEU A 330 23.97 -2.11 2.49
CA LEU A 330 23.14 -2.44 3.64
C LEU A 330 23.40 -3.86 4.14
N ILE A 331 23.50 -4.82 3.22
CA ILE A 331 23.79 -6.21 3.54
C ILE A 331 25.16 -6.35 4.20
N GLU A 332 26.20 -5.73 3.64
CA GLU A 332 27.56 -5.80 4.21
C GLU A 332 27.61 -5.26 5.65
N GLN A 333 26.93 -4.13 5.91
CA GLN A 333 26.82 -3.59 7.27
C GLN A 333 25.99 -4.50 8.19
N ALA A 334 24.87 -5.03 7.69
CA ALA A 334 23.95 -5.85 8.48
C ALA A 334 24.57 -7.19 8.89
N VAL A 335 25.36 -7.83 8.01
CA VAL A 335 26.03 -9.11 8.31
C VAL A 335 27.07 -8.95 9.42
N ILE A 336 27.77 -7.82 9.48
CA ILE A 336 28.70 -7.52 10.58
C ILE A 336 27.95 -7.37 11.90
N ARG A 337 26.79 -6.72 11.87
CA ARG A 337 25.98 -6.42 13.07
C ARG A 337 25.16 -7.61 13.56
N PHE A 338 24.75 -8.48 12.63
CA PHE A 338 23.90 -9.65 12.88
C PHE A 338 24.56 -10.92 12.31
N PRO A 339 25.67 -11.40 12.90
CA PRO A 339 26.39 -12.57 12.41
C PRO A 339 25.58 -13.87 12.46
N GLN A 340 24.50 -13.90 13.23
CA GLN A 340 23.55 -15.01 13.30
C GLN A 340 22.63 -15.13 12.07
N ALA A 341 22.56 -14.10 11.21
CA ALA A 341 21.77 -14.14 9.99
C ALA A 341 22.41 -15.08 8.96
N ASN A 342 21.69 -16.14 8.59
CA ASN A 342 22.18 -17.16 7.64
C ASN A 342 21.39 -17.19 6.32
N LEU A 343 20.20 -16.57 6.29
CA LEU A 343 19.40 -16.36 5.08
C LEU A 343 19.30 -14.86 4.79
N ILE A 344 20.03 -14.39 3.78
CA ILE A 344 20.09 -12.96 3.44
C ILE A 344 19.28 -12.72 2.18
N THR A 345 18.43 -11.70 2.19
CA THR A 345 17.64 -11.25 1.04
C THR A 345 17.96 -9.81 0.70
N GLY A 346 18.34 -9.58 -0.55
CA GLY A 346 18.60 -8.25 -1.10
C GLY A 346 17.64 -7.90 -2.24
N PHE A 347 17.44 -6.60 -2.45
CA PHE A 347 16.66 -6.05 -3.56
C PHE A 347 17.57 -5.17 -4.41
N ARG A 348 17.68 -5.47 -5.70
CA ARG A 348 18.51 -4.67 -6.62
C ARG A 348 17.87 -4.54 -7.99
N LEU A 349 18.29 -3.53 -8.73
CA LEU A 349 17.94 -3.44 -10.15
C LEU A 349 18.81 -4.41 -10.95
N LEU A 350 18.29 -4.90 -12.07
CA LEU A 350 19.02 -5.83 -12.94
C LEU A 350 20.36 -5.24 -13.45
N ASP A 351 20.37 -3.94 -13.76
CA ASP A 351 21.57 -3.23 -14.24
C ASP A 351 22.48 -2.74 -13.10
N ASP A 352 22.10 -3.00 -11.84
CA ASP A 352 22.93 -2.65 -10.69
C ASP A 352 24.04 -3.71 -10.54
N GLY A 353 25.25 -3.35 -10.99
CA GLY A 353 26.43 -4.22 -10.95
C GLY A 353 27.04 -4.39 -9.56
N VAL A 354 26.51 -3.70 -8.54
CA VAL A 354 27.02 -3.75 -7.17
C VAL A 354 26.46 -4.99 -6.48
N LEU A 355 27.33 -5.97 -6.23
CA LEU A 355 26.99 -7.19 -5.51
C LEU A 355 27.66 -7.16 -4.13
N PRO A 356 26.96 -7.57 -3.06
CA PRO A 356 27.56 -7.61 -1.74
C PRO A 356 28.69 -8.64 -1.70
N THR A 357 29.78 -8.30 -1.03
CA THR A 357 30.89 -9.21 -0.77
C THR A 357 30.58 -10.08 0.45
N LEU A 358 29.97 -11.25 0.20
CA LEU A 358 29.53 -12.15 1.25
C LEU A 358 30.44 -13.37 1.42
N PRO A 359 30.62 -13.86 2.66
CA PRO A 359 31.19 -15.17 2.91
C PRO A 359 30.47 -16.28 2.12
N PRO A 360 31.19 -17.26 1.56
CA PRO A 360 30.63 -18.27 0.65
C PRO A 360 29.60 -19.21 1.30
N TYR A 361 29.60 -19.32 2.64
CA TYR A 361 28.66 -20.15 3.39
C TYR A 361 27.30 -19.49 3.63
N LEU A 362 27.15 -18.19 3.34
CA LEU A 362 25.87 -17.50 3.51
C LEU A 362 24.98 -17.70 2.30
N THR A 363 23.77 -18.15 2.58
CA THR A 363 22.71 -18.31 1.60
C THR A 363 22.13 -16.94 1.25
N HIS A 364 22.10 -16.63 -0.04
CA HIS A 364 21.65 -15.33 -0.53
C HIS A 364 20.50 -15.46 -1.53
N VAL A 365 19.41 -14.73 -1.29
CA VAL A 365 18.30 -14.56 -2.22
C VAL A 365 18.35 -13.15 -2.77
N ASP A 366 18.62 -13.02 -4.06
CA ASP A 366 18.63 -11.76 -4.79
C ASP A 366 17.29 -11.58 -5.49
N ILE A 367 16.57 -10.50 -5.19
CA ILE A 367 15.40 -10.09 -5.95
C ILE A 367 15.84 -8.99 -6.92
N GLU A 368 16.01 -9.37 -8.18
CA GLU A 368 16.37 -8.48 -9.28
C GLU A 368 15.11 -7.89 -9.91
N MET A 369 14.99 -6.57 -9.87
CA MET A 369 13.90 -5.82 -10.50
C MET A 369 14.33 -5.34 -11.89
N ASP A 370 13.53 -5.67 -12.92
CA ASP A 370 13.69 -5.12 -14.27
C ASP A 370 13.11 -3.70 -14.34
N ALA A 371 13.94 -2.69 -14.11
CA ALA A 371 13.54 -1.27 -14.08
C ALA A 371 12.77 -0.83 -15.34
N GLU A 372 13.20 -1.29 -16.53
CA GLU A 372 12.53 -0.94 -17.79
C GLU A 372 11.10 -1.45 -17.83
N SER A 373 10.82 -2.63 -17.26
CA SER A 373 9.47 -3.19 -17.23
C SER A 373 8.49 -2.34 -16.40
N PHE A 374 8.96 -1.65 -15.36
CA PHE A 374 8.11 -0.77 -14.54
C PHE A 374 7.78 0.54 -15.25
N LEU A 375 8.61 0.99 -16.18
CA LEU A 375 8.33 2.14 -17.03
C LEU A 375 7.53 1.76 -18.28
N PHE A 376 7.85 0.62 -18.90
CA PHE A 376 7.28 0.16 -20.17
C PHE A 376 6.90 -1.33 -20.09
N PRO A 377 5.77 -1.68 -19.44
CA PRO A 377 5.41 -3.08 -19.18
C PRO A 377 5.27 -3.95 -20.43
N MET A 378 4.85 -3.36 -21.55
CA MET A 378 4.62 -4.05 -22.82
C MET A 378 5.87 -4.18 -23.70
N ARG A 379 7.00 -3.58 -23.28
CA ARG A 379 8.25 -3.56 -24.07
C ARG A 379 9.29 -4.55 -23.54
N SER A 380 9.14 -5.02 -22.30
CA SER A 380 10.02 -6.04 -21.74
C SER A 380 9.59 -7.43 -22.24
N ASP A 381 10.44 -8.05 -23.05
CA ASP A 381 10.32 -9.47 -23.46
C ASP A 381 10.88 -10.43 -22.40
N ARG A 382 11.35 -9.92 -21.24
CA ARG A 382 11.99 -10.73 -20.20
C ARG A 382 10.93 -11.36 -19.29
N ALA A 383 10.79 -12.68 -19.41
CA ALA A 383 9.95 -13.46 -18.51
C ALA A 383 10.52 -13.44 -17.09
N SER A 384 9.63 -13.37 -16.10
CA SER A 384 9.96 -13.58 -14.70
C SER A 384 10.47 -15.00 -14.51
N GLY A 385 11.49 -15.18 -13.66
CA GLY A 385 12.07 -16.49 -13.45
C GLY A 385 13.06 -16.51 -12.31
N SER A 386 13.58 -17.70 -12.02
CA SER A 386 14.61 -17.90 -11.01
C SER A 386 15.80 -18.66 -11.59
N HIS A 387 17.01 -18.25 -11.27
CA HIS A 387 18.21 -19.01 -11.59
C HIS A 387 19.19 -18.99 -10.42
N ARG A 388 20.05 -20.02 -10.35
CA ARG A 388 21.05 -20.16 -9.28
C ARG A 388 22.44 -19.85 -9.83
N GLN A 389 23.17 -19.01 -9.12
CA GLN A 389 24.57 -18.70 -9.39
C GLN A 389 25.40 -18.95 -8.13
N GLY A 390 26.00 -20.15 -8.02
CA GLY A 390 26.72 -20.57 -6.81
C GLY A 390 25.78 -20.68 -5.59
N ASN A 391 26.06 -19.92 -4.53
CA ASN A 391 25.22 -19.85 -3.33
C ASN A 391 24.16 -18.74 -3.38
N ARG A 392 23.98 -18.10 -4.55
CA ARG A 392 22.96 -17.08 -4.79
C ARG A 392 21.81 -17.66 -5.57
N LEU A 393 20.60 -17.40 -5.09
CA LEU A 393 19.38 -17.68 -5.80
C LEU A 393 18.77 -16.35 -6.25
N ILE A 394 18.70 -16.15 -7.56
CA ILE A 394 18.31 -14.88 -8.16
C ILE A 394 16.89 -15.03 -8.70
N TYR A 395 15.99 -14.16 -8.26
CA TYR A 395 14.62 -14.01 -8.74
C TYR A 395 14.47 -12.74 -9.55
N GLN A 396 14.13 -12.90 -10.83
CA GLN A 396 13.86 -11.79 -11.73
C GLN A 396 12.38 -11.44 -11.68
N VAL A 397 12.11 -10.20 -11.28
CA VAL A 397 10.78 -9.62 -11.10
C VAL A 397 10.61 -8.47 -12.08
N ASN A 398 9.51 -8.49 -12.82
CA ASN A 398 9.09 -7.44 -13.73
C ASN A 398 7.71 -6.88 -13.30
N ALA A 399 7.27 -5.77 -13.90
CA ALA A 399 6.02 -5.11 -13.55
C ALA A 399 4.72 -5.89 -13.84
N LEU A 400 4.81 -6.96 -14.65
CA LEU A 400 3.70 -7.87 -14.95
C LEU A 400 3.74 -9.12 -14.07
N THR A 401 4.78 -9.29 -13.26
CA THR A 401 4.96 -10.47 -12.42
C THR A 401 3.85 -10.53 -11.39
N SER A 402 3.10 -11.62 -11.39
CA SER A 402 2.20 -11.95 -10.30
C SER A 402 3.04 -12.39 -9.11
N LEU A 403 3.23 -11.50 -8.12
CA LEU A 403 3.94 -11.84 -6.88
C LEU A 403 3.30 -13.05 -6.17
N ARG A 404 2.00 -13.25 -6.36
CA ARG A 404 1.30 -14.42 -5.82
C ARG A 404 1.73 -15.73 -6.49
N GLU A 405 2.11 -15.71 -7.77
CA GLU A 405 2.58 -16.88 -8.51
C GLU A 405 4.07 -17.12 -8.31
N LEU A 406 4.86 -16.06 -8.15
CA LEU A 406 6.31 -16.17 -7.98
C LEU A 406 6.72 -16.94 -6.71
N PHE A 407 5.87 -16.95 -5.68
CA PHE A 407 6.13 -17.60 -4.39
C PHE A 407 5.13 -18.73 -4.02
N GLN A 408 4.40 -19.25 -5.01
CA GLN A 408 3.63 -20.50 -4.90
C GLN A 408 4.47 -21.70 -5.30
#